data_AF-A0A0A9DMN7-F1
#
_entry.id   AF-A0A0A9DMN7-F1
#
_cell.length_a   1.000
_cell.length_b   1.000
_cell.length_c   1.000
_cell.angle_alpha   90.00
_cell.angle_beta   90.00
_cell.angle_gamma   90.00
#
_symmetry.space_group_name_H-M   'P 1'
#
loop_
_entity.id
_entity.type
_entity.pdbx_description
1 polymer ?
#
loop_
_entity_poly.entity_id
_entity_poly.type
_entity_poly.pdbx_seq_one_letter_code
_entity_poly.pdbx_strand_id
1 'polypeptide(L)'
;MKEFLFKTSKLDILRPKYEAKLKRSSSDNEFFGICPCKVKPGLPSTLKLDMPLCSEENLTPGRVIDNALLEVFDHCGNHAEEGSELRLC
;
A
#
# COMPACT_ATOMS: atom_id res chain seq x y z
N MET A 1 -19.89 -26.23 -9.54
CA MET A 1 -19.11 -25.85 -8.34
C MET A 1 -19.53 -24.42 -8.00
N LYS A 2 -19.95 -24.13 -6.76
CA LYS A 2 -20.46 -22.79 -6.39
C LYS A 2 -19.27 -21.90 -6.05
N GLU A 3 -19.11 -20.79 -6.75
CA GLU A 3 -18.07 -19.81 -6.45
C GLU A 3 -18.51 -18.97 -5.24
N PHE A 4 -17.63 -18.85 -4.25
CA PHE A 4 -17.88 -18.06 -3.04
C PHE A 4 -16.91 -16.89 -3.01
N LEU A 5 -17.46 -15.67 -3.03
CA LEU A 5 -16.71 -14.42 -2.90
C LEU A 5 -16.75 -13.93 -1.47
N PHE A 6 -15.60 -13.90 -0.79
CA PHE A 6 -15.47 -13.36 0.55
C PHE A 6 -14.82 -11.98 0.47
N LYS A 7 -15.52 -10.94 0.94
CA LYS A 7 -14.99 -9.57 1.07
C LYS A 7 -14.81 -9.25 2.55
N THR A 8 -13.65 -8.73 2.94
CA THR A 8 -13.36 -8.28 4.29
C THR A 8 -12.40 -7.11 4.25
N SER A 9 -12.71 -6.03 4.99
CA SER A 9 -11.82 -4.88 5.20
C SER A 9 -10.94 -5.06 6.45
N LYS A 10 -11.10 -6.16 7.20
CA LYS A 10 -10.27 -6.40 8.40
C LYS A 10 -8.80 -6.63 8.08
N LEU A 11 -8.50 -7.02 6.83
CA LEU A 11 -7.12 -7.15 6.36
C LEU A 11 -6.50 -5.79 6.01
N ASP A 12 -7.27 -4.71 5.95
CA ASP A 12 -6.74 -3.37 5.63
C ASP A 12 -5.90 -2.80 6.79
N ILE A 13 -6.16 -3.25 8.02
CA ILE A 13 -5.35 -2.99 9.22
C ILE A 13 -3.91 -3.55 9.07
N LEU A 14 -3.78 -4.48 8.14
CA LEU A 14 -2.81 -5.54 8.15
C LEU A 14 -1.87 -5.16 6.97
N ARG A 15 -0.84 -4.33 7.27
CA ARG A 15 0.20 -3.79 6.35
C ARG A 15 0.62 -4.71 5.17
N PRO A 16 0.68 -4.27 3.90
CA PRO A 16 0.79 -5.13 2.71
C PRO A 16 2.18 -5.73 2.48
N LYS A 17 3.15 -5.49 3.37
CA LYS A 17 4.51 -6.04 3.27
C LYS A 17 4.64 -7.47 3.80
N TYR A 18 3.61 -8.07 4.40
CA TYR A 18 3.70 -9.45 4.89
C TYR A 18 2.83 -10.41 4.05
N GLU A 19 3.33 -11.64 3.90
CA GLU A 19 2.54 -12.74 3.38
C GLU A 19 1.45 -13.12 4.38
N ALA A 20 0.20 -13.16 3.91
CA ALA A 20 -0.95 -13.46 4.74
C ALA A 20 -1.51 -14.84 4.39
N LYS A 21 -2.12 -15.49 5.39
CA LYS A 21 -2.87 -16.73 5.20
C LYS A 21 -4.30 -16.52 5.70
N LEU A 22 -5.27 -16.60 4.81
CA LEU A 22 -6.68 -16.57 5.18
C LEU A 22 -7.10 -17.98 5.61
N LYS A 23 -7.40 -18.15 6.90
CA LYS A 23 -7.98 -19.38 7.43
C LYS A 23 -9.50 -19.31 7.28
N ARG A 24 -10.08 -20.26 6.54
CA ARG A 24 -11.53 -20.45 6.47
C ARG A 24 -11.91 -21.61 7.38
N SER A 25 -12.93 -21.40 8.21
CA SER A 25 -13.54 -22.43 9.05
C SER A 25 -15.06 -22.35 8.93
N SER A 26 -15.71 -23.48 8.69
CA SER A 26 -17.16 -23.62 8.83
C SER A 26 -17.52 -23.96 10.28
N SER A 27 -18.68 -23.50 10.76
CA SER A 27 -19.22 -23.88 12.08
C SER A 27 -19.42 -25.39 12.23
N ASP A 28 -19.65 -26.08 11.11
CA ASP A 28 -19.91 -27.52 11.08
C ASP A 28 -18.62 -28.36 10.99
N ASN A 29 -17.44 -27.77 11.25
CA ASN A 29 -16.12 -28.42 11.33
C ASN A 29 -15.61 -29.17 10.07
N GLU A 30 -16.41 -29.33 9.01
CA GLU A 30 -16.01 -30.15 7.85
C GLU A 30 -15.14 -29.41 6.82
N PHE A 31 -15.01 -28.09 6.91
CA PHE A 31 -14.24 -27.31 5.93
C PHE A 31 -13.19 -26.42 6.60
N PHE A 32 -11.93 -26.86 6.54
CA PHE A 32 -10.75 -26.09 6.88
C PHE A 32 -9.90 -25.88 5.63
N GLY A 33 -9.79 -24.63 5.20
CA GLY A 33 -8.96 -24.27 4.04
C GLY A 33 -8.05 -23.09 4.39
N ILE A 34 -6.76 -23.26 4.16
CA ILE A 34 -5.79 -22.16 4.21
C ILE A 34 -5.61 -21.66 2.78
N CYS A 35 -5.95 -20.39 2.54
CA CYS A 35 -5.68 -19.74 1.26
C CYS A 35 -4.51 -18.76 1.45
N PRO A 36 -3.39 -18.91 0.71
CA PRO A 36 -2.37 -17.88 0.68
C PRO A 36 -2.98 -16.62 0.04
N CYS A 37 -2.75 -15.46 0.65
CA CYS A 37 -3.19 -14.20 0.09
C CYS A 37 -2.13 -13.11 0.29
N LYS A 38 -2.12 -12.16 -0.63
CA LYS A 38 -1.30 -10.95 -0.55
C LYS A 38 -2.23 -9.77 -0.32
N VAL A 39 -1.97 -9.01 0.74
CA VAL A 39 -2.69 -7.76 0.98
C VAL A 39 -2.12 -6.70 0.04
N LYS A 40 -3.00 -5.95 -0.62
CA LYS A 40 -2.63 -4.82 -1.47
C LYS A 40 -2.80 -3.51 -0.70
N PRO A 41 -1.94 -2.50 -0.94
CA PRO A 41 -2.17 -1.17 -0.41
C PRO A 41 -3.50 -0.62 -0.93
N GLY A 42 -4.13 0.23 -0.12
CA GLY A 42 -5.33 0.95 -0.48
C GLY A 42 -5.06 2.09 -1.47
N LEU A 43 -6.06 2.94 -1.66
CA LEU A 43 -5.89 4.13 -2.49
C LEU A 43 -4.87 5.09 -1.87
N PRO A 44 -4.02 5.74 -2.68
CA PRO A 44 -3.10 6.78 -2.23
C PRO A 44 -3.83 7.87 -1.45
N SER A 45 -3.29 8.26 -0.30
CA SER A 45 -3.83 9.32 0.55
C SER A 45 -2.79 10.34 1.00
N THR A 46 -1.55 9.92 1.20
CA THR A 46 -0.51 10.74 1.81
C THR A 46 0.73 10.75 0.92
N LEU A 47 1.20 11.94 0.56
CA LEU A 47 2.45 12.14 -0.17
C LEU A 47 3.48 12.74 0.79
N LYS A 48 4.67 12.14 0.84
CA LYS A 48 5.83 12.70 1.54
C LYS A 48 6.93 12.91 0.53
N LEU A 49 7.38 14.16 0.41
CA LEU A 49 8.55 14.50 -0.36
C LEU A 49 9.70 14.68 0.62
N ASP A 50 10.70 13.80 0.52
CA ASP A 50 11.97 13.99 1.20
C ASP A 50 12.99 14.52 0.18
N MET A 51 13.49 15.72 0.46
CA MET A 51 14.34 16.47 -0.43
C MET A 51 15.53 16.97 0.40
N PRO A 52 16.57 16.13 0.58
CA PRO A 52 17.64 16.39 1.56
C PRO A 52 18.48 17.63 1.26
N LEU A 53 18.31 18.26 0.09
CA LEU A 53 19.09 19.42 -0.37
C LEU A 53 18.27 20.72 -0.50
N CYS A 54 16.97 20.69 -0.18
CA CYS A 54 16.10 21.87 -0.27
C CYS A 54 15.90 22.52 1.10
N SER A 55 16.96 23.10 1.68
CA SER A 55 16.70 24.32 2.45
C SER A 55 16.35 25.42 1.45
N GLU A 56 15.35 26.25 1.73
CA GLU A 56 14.90 27.32 0.82
C GLU A 56 16.04 28.27 0.39
N GLU A 57 17.12 28.30 1.16
CA GLU A 57 18.33 29.09 0.92
C GLU A 57 19.19 28.60 -0.28
N ASN A 58 18.93 27.41 -0.82
CA ASN A 58 19.81 26.74 -1.80
C ASN A 58 19.28 26.66 -3.24
N LEU A 59 18.05 27.12 -3.50
CA LEU A 59 17.45 27.12 -4.84
C LEU A 59 17.79 28.42 -5.57
N THR A 60 19.00 28.46 -6.14
CA THR A 60 19.41 29.55 -7.03
C THR A 60 18.92 29.29 -8.47
N PRO A 61 18.61 30.35 -9.24
CA PRO A 61 18.27 30.19 -10.66
C PRO A 61 19.34 29.40 -11.42
N GLY A 62 18.93 28.37 -12.15
CA GLY A 62 19.82 27.49 -12.92
C GLY A 62 20.33 26.24 -12.19
N ARG A 63 20.05 26.09 -10.89
CA ARG A 63 20.38 24.86 -10.15
C ARG A 63 19.28 23.81 -10.30
N VAL A 64 19.68 22.57 -10.57
CA VAL A 64 18.78 21.41 -10.69
C VAL A 64 18.85 20.60 -9.40
N ILE A 65 17.71 20.04 -8.98
CA ILE A 65 17.66 19.12 -7.85
C ILE A 65 18.03 17.74 -8.37
N ASP A 66 19.21 17.26 -7.96
CA ASP A 66 19.76 16.00 -8.48
C ASP A 66 19.01 14.76 -7.94
N ASN A 67 18.54 14.81 -6.69
CA ASN A 67 17.85 13.69 -6.05
C ASN A 67 16.67 14.18 -5.21
N ALA A 68 15.49 13.63 -5.48
CA ALA A 68 14.29 13.82 -4.69
C ALA A 68 13.62 12.46 -4.48
N LEU A 69 13.22 12.17 -3.24
CA LEU A 69 12.49 10.96 -2.90
C LEU A 69 11.03 11.33 -2.66
N LEU A 70 10.14 10.85 -3.52
CA LEU A 70 8.70 10.94 -3.31
C LEU A 70 8.20 9.60 -2.76
N GLU A 71 7.74 9.61 -1.53
CA GLU A 71 7.06 8.47 -0.91
C GLU A 71 5.55 8.66 -0.94
N VAL A 72 4.83 7.62 -1.35
CA VAL A 72 3.38 7.64 -1.48
C VAL A 72 2.79 6.56 -0.60
N PHE A 73 1.83 6.95 0.26
CA PHE A 73 1.19 6.06 1.21
C PHE A 73 -0.34 6.06 1.07
N ASP A 74 -0.96 4.93 1.40
CA ASP A 74 -2.39 4.83 1.64
C ASP A 74 -2.78 5.33 3.05
N HIS A 75 -4.08 5.35 3.34
CA HIS A 75 -4.63 5.82 4.62
C HIS A 75 -4.18 4.96 5.82
N CYS A 76 -3.78 3.72 5.57
CA CYS A 76 -3.28 2.80 6.57
C CYS A 76 -1.75 2.91 6.78
N GLY A 77 -1.09 3.84 6.10
CA GLY A 77 0.35 4.08 6.19
C GLY A 77 1.20 3.11 5.38
N ASN A 78 0.62 2.44 4.40
CA ASN A 78 1.32 1.50 3.55
C ASN A 78 1.82 2.17 2.28
N HIS A 79 3.01 1.80 1.80
CA HIS A 79 3.50 2.31 0.52
C HIS A 79 2.59 1.86 -0.62
N ALA A 80 2.33 2.78 -1.55
CA ALA A 80 1.68 2.48 -2.80
C ALA A 80 2.43 1.39 -3.57
N GLU A 81 1.70 0.64 -4.40
CA GLU A 81 2.27 -0.40 -5.26
C GLU A 81 3.21 0.26 -6.29
N GLU A 82 4.42 -0.25 -6.43
CA GLU A 82 5.40 0.27 -7.38
C GLU A 82 4.84 0.19 -8.81
N GLY A 83 5.09 1.24 -9.61
CA GLY A 83 4.53 1.35 -10.97
C GLY A 83 3.07 1.80 -11.04
N SER A 84 2.43 2.14 -9.92
CA SER A 84 1.07 2.71 -9.93
C SER A 84 1.05 4.10 -10.59
N GLU A 85 0.10 4.32 -11.49
CA GLU A 85 -0.19 5.65 -12.02
C GLU A 85 -0.97 6.49 -11.00
N LEU A 86 -0.45 7.66 -10.67
CA LEU A 86 -1.09 8.62 -9.78
C LEU A 86 -1.64 9.78 -10.59
N ARG A 87 -2.95 10.00 -10.52
CA ARG A 87 -3.56 11.22 -11.02
C ARG A 87 -3.52 12.26 -9.92
N LEU A 88 -2.64 13.24 -10.09
CA LEU A 88 -2.63 14.45 -9.28
C LEU A 88 -3.71 15.37 -9.87
N CYS A 89 -4.72 15.70 -9.07
CA CYS A 89 -5.74 16.69 -9.42
C CYS A 89 -5.27 18.10 -9.05
#